data_AF-A0A934EU91-F1
#
_entry.id   AF-A0A934EU91-F1
#
_cell.length_a   1.000
_cell.length_b   1.000
_cell.length_c   1.000
_cell.angle_alpha   90.00
_cell.angle_beta   90.00
_cell.angle_gamma   90.00
#
_symmetry.space_group_name_H-M   'P 1'
#
loop_
_entity.id
_entity.type
_entity.pdbx_description
1 polymer ?
#
loop_
_entity_poly.entity_id
_entity_poly.type
_entity_poly.pdbx_seq_one_letter_code
_entity_poly.pdbx_strand_id
1 'polypeptide(L)' 'MEPSNEIKILILDDRPTDAEMMLREVRKEGFPFTAKHVVSETEFEAALEDPALGLILSDFNLPAYDGISALMFAV' A
#
# COMPACT_ATOMS: atom_id res chain seq x y z
N MET A 1 26.17 7.47 -6.34
CA MET A 1 24.71 7.36 -6.35
C MET A 1 24.36 6.65 -5.06
N GLU A 2 23.80 7.39 -4.09
CA GLU A 2 23.24 6.82 -2.85
C GLU A 2 22.26 5.71 -3.26
N PRO A 3 22.12 4.62 -2.47
CA PRO A 3 21.13 3.60 -2.78
C PRO A 3 19.77 4.30 -2.89
N SER A 4 19.18 4.26 -4.09
CA SER A 4 17.83 4.73 -4.33
C SER A 4 16.94 3.98 -3.34
N ASN A 5 16.52 4.68 -2.28
CA ASN A 5 15.73 4.14 -1.18
C ASN A 5 14.32 3.89 -1.73
N GLU A 6 14.20 2.79 -2.48
CA GLU A 6 12.99 2.38 -3.16
C GLU A 6 11.89 2.14 -2.12
N ILE A 7 10.80 2.90 -2.24
CA ILE A 7 9.70 2.79 -1.29
C ILE A 7 8.88 1.55 -1.68
N LYS A 8 8.72 0.60 -0.76
CA LYS A 8 7.73 -0.46 -0.94
C LYS A 8 6.37 0.05 -0.45
N ILE A 9 5.40 0.04 -1.35
CA ILE A 9 4.04 0.51 -1.11
C ILE A 9 3.10 -0.71 -1.07
N LEU A 10 2.32 -0.83 0.00
CA LEU A 10 1.22 -1.79 0.09
C LEU A 10 -0.09 -1.03 -0.12
N ILE A 11 -0.90 -1.48 -1.08
CA ILE A 11 -2.21 -0.91 -1.36
C ILE A 11 -3.29 -1.92 -0.98
N LEU A 12 -4.16 -1.56 -0.04
CA LEU A 12 -5.36 -2.32 0.30
C LEU A 12 -6.58 -1.61 -0.28
N ASP A 13 -7.12 -2.15 -1.37
CA ASP A 13 -8.26 -1.58 -2.10
C ASP A 13 -9.04 -2.72 -2.77
N ASP A 14 -10.38 -2.65 -2.80
CA ASP A 14 -11.23 -3.66 -3.44
C ASP A 14 -11.36 -3.46 -4.97
N ARG A 15 -10.91 -2.30 -5.46
CA ARG A 15 -11.02 -1.86 -6.85
C ARG A 15 -9.62 -1.65 -7.43
N PRO A 16 -9.12 -2.58 -8.26
CA PRO A 16 -7.78 -2.46 -8.83
C PRO A 16 -7.58 -1.21 -9.69
N THR A 17 -8.67 -0.65 -10.25
CA THR A 17 -8.63 0.61 -11.00
C THR A 17 -8.24 1.80 -10.13
N ASP A 18 -8.67 1.83 -8.86
CA ASP A 18 -8.37 2.92 -7.94
C ASP A 18 -6.91 2.85 -7.51
N ALA A 19 -6.41 1.64 -7.22
CA ALA A 19 -4.99 1.38 -6.98
C ALA A 19 -4.10 1.83 -8.15
N GLU A 20 -4.48 1.53 -9.40
CA GLU A 20 -3.74 2.00 -10.58
C GLU A 20 -3.72 3.53 -10.70
N MET A 21 -4.83 4.21 -10.35
CA MET A 21 -4.88 5.68 -10.33
C MET A 21 -3.95 6.26 -9.28
N MET A 22 -3.93 5.70 -8.06
CA MET A 22 -3.01 6.11 -6.99
C MET A 22 -1.55 5.94 -7.43
N LEU A 23 -1.21 4.77 -7.99
CA LEU A 23 0.14 4.48 -8.48
C LEU A 23 0.57 5.40 -9.61
N ARG A 24 -0.34 5.77 -10.50
CA ARG A 24 -0.05 6.72 -11.57
C ARG A 24 0.32 8.09 -11.01
N GLU A 25 -0.32 8.54 -9.93
CA GLU A 25 0.01 9.82 -9.30
C GLU A 25 1.38 9.75 -8.60
N VAL A 26 1.65 8.68 -7.85
CA VAL A 26 2.96 8.46 -7.20
C VAL A 26 4.09 8.42 -8.23
N ARG A 27 3.88 7.82 -9.41
CA ARG A 27 4.88 7.80 -10.51
C ARG A 27 5.25 9.18 -11.02
N LYS A 28 4.33 10.16 -10.99
CA LYS A 28 4.60 11.52 -11.49
C LYS A 28 5.61 12.25 -10.61
N GLU A 29 5.67 11.92 -9.33
CA GLU A 29 6.58 12.55 -8.36
C GLU A 29 8.04 12.08 -8.52
N GLY A 30 8.29 11.05 -9.34
CA GLY A 30 9.64 10.66 -9.75
C GLY A 30 10.46 9.88 -8.72
N PHE A 31 9.84 9.42 -7.63
CA PHE A 31 10.50 8.55 -6.66
C PHE A 31 10.49 7.08 -7.11
N PRO A 32 11.59 6.32 -6.88
CA PRO A 32 11.61 4.89 -7.10
C PRO A 32 10.74 4.18 -6.06
N PHE A 33 9.83 3.31 -6.51
CA PHE A 33 8.98 2.52 -5.64
C PHE A 33 8.60 1.18 -6.27
N THR A 34 8.28 0.20 -5.43
CA THR A 34 7.53 -1.00 -5.80
C THR A 34 6.17 -0.97 -5.11
N ALA A 35 5.16 -1.57 -5.73
CA ALA A 35 3.82 -1.61 -5.16
C ALA A 35 3.24 -3.01 -5.20
N LYS A 36 2.58 -3.40 -4.10
CA LYS A 36 1.78 -4.61 -3.98
C LYS A 36 0.34 -4.21 -3.70
N HIS A 37 -0.58 -4.59 -4.59
CA HIS A 37 -2.01 -4.43 -4.38
C HIS A 37 -2.58 -5.72 -3.78
N VAL A 38 -3.36 -5.58 -2.72
CA VAL A 38 -4.04 -6.66 -2.01
C VAL A 38 -5.50 -6.27 -1.81
N VAL A 39 -6.37 -7.26 -1.81
CA VAL A 39 -7.83 -7.08 -1.67
C VAL A 39 -8.36 -7.71 -0.38
N SER A 40 -7.58 -8.59 0.25
CA SER A 40 -7.99 -9.32 1.44
C SER A 40 -7.15 -8.95 2.66
N GLU A 41 -7.76 -9.06 3.84
CA GLU A 41 -7.11 -8.89 5.13
C GLU A 41 -5.91 -9.83 5.30
N THR A 42 -6.05 -11.09 4.91
CA THR A 42 -4.95 -12.07 5.01
C THR A 42 -3.74 -11.71 4.15
N GLU A 43 -3.96 -11.23 2.92
CA GLU A 43 -2.87 -10.77 2.06
C GLU A 43 -2.22 -9.49 2.57
N PHE A 44 -3.01 -8.64 3.22
CA PHE A 44 -2.56 -7.42 3.86
C PHE A 44 -1.67 -7.73 5.06
N GLU A 45 -2.14 -8.52 6.03
CA GLU A 45 -1.36 -8.95 7.19
C GLU A 45 -0.04 -9.63 6.77
N ALA A 46 -0.09 -10.55 5.81
CA ALA A 46 1.11 -11.20 5.29
C ALA A 46 2.08 -10.23 4.61
N ALA A 47 1.59 -9.13 4.04
CA ALA A 47 2.44 -8.09 3.44
C ALA A 47 3.03 -7.13 4.48
N LEU A 48 2.39 -6.97 5.64
CA LEU A 48 2.91 -6.17 6.76
C LEU A 48 4.13 -6.81 7.43
N GLU A 49 4.33 -8.12 7.27
CA GLU A 49 5.53 -8.80 7.76
C GLU A 49 6.81 -8.41 6.99
N ASP A 50 6.72 -7.69 5.86
CA ASP A 50 7.89 -7.22 5.12
C ASP A 50 8.54 -6.03 5.85
N PRO A 51 9.75 -6.19 6.42
CA PRO A 51 10.40 -5.13 7.19
C PRO A 51 10.88 -3.96 6.33
N ALA A 52 10.85 -4.10 4.99
CA ALA A 52 11.16 -3.02 4.06
C ALA A 52 9.91 -2.27 3.58
N LEU A 53 8.72 -2.61 4.09
CA LEU A 53 7.50 -1.87 3.80
C LEU A 53 7.62 -0.42 4.31
N GLY A 54 7.50 0.54 3.40
CA GLY A 54 7.72 1.96 3.70
C GLY A 54 6.46 2.82 3.69
N LEU A 55 5.39 2.36 3.02
CA LEU A 55 4.13 3.08 2.90
C LEU A 55 2.96 2.11 2.75
N ILE A 56 1.85 2.43 3.43
CA ILE A 56 0.58 1.74 3.27
C ILE A 56 -0.44 2.75 2.74
N LEU A 57 -1.15 2.38 1.68
CA LEU A 57 -2.30 3.11 1.15
C LEU A 57 -3.52 2.20 1.31
N SER A 58 -4.55 2.67 2.02
CA SER A 58 -5.78 1.90 2.22
C SER A 58 -6.96 2.77 1.83
N ASP A 59 -7.90 2.21 1.07
CA ASP A 59 -9.18 2.87 0.85
C ASP A 59 -9.97 2.90 2.16
N PHE A 60 -10.32 4.09 2.63
CA PHE A 60 -11.12 4.29 3.84
C PHE A 60 -12.54 3.72 3.72
N ASN A 61 -13.03 3.52 2.50
CA ASN A 61 -14.39 3.06 2.23
C ASN A 61 -14.54 1.55 2.06
N LEU A 62 -13.53 0.75 2.42
CA LEU A 62 -13.61 -0.70 2.40
C LEU A 62 -14.78 -1.20 3.27
N PRO A 63 -15.77 -1.90 2.68
CA PRO A 63 -16.94 -2.37 3.43
C PRO A 63 -16.62 -3.46 4.47
N ALA A 64 -15.47 -4.13 4.35
CA ALA A 64 -15.10 -5.30 5.13
C ALA A 64 -13.92 -5.09 6.11
N TYR A 65 -13.09 -4.06 5.91
CA TYR A 65 -11.92 -3.77 6.76
C TYR A 65 -11.64 -2.27 6.71
N ASP A 66 -12.03 -1.54 7.75
CA ASP A 66 -11.94 -0.09 7.75
C ASP A 66 -10.48 0.40 7.89
N GLY A 67 -10.18 1.58 7.33
CA GLY A 67 -8.83 2.16 7.37
C GLY A 67 -8.32 2.44 8.79
N ILE A 68 -9.21 2.45 9.79
CA ILE A 68 -8.85 2.59 11.21
C ILE A 68 -8.29 1.28 11.77
N SER A 69 -8.90 0.14 11.44
CA SER A 69 -8.38 -1.19 11.81
C SER A 69 -7.00 -1.43 11.18
N ALA A 70 -6.83 -1.06 9.91
CA ALA A 70 -5.54 -1.11 9.22
C ALA A 70 -4.46 -0.28 9.95
N LEU A 71 -4.81 0.90 10.44
CA LEU A 71 -3.91 1.77 11.18
C LEU A 71 -3.54 1.18 12.56
N MET A 72 -4.49 0.59 13.29
CA MET A 72 -4.24 0.01 14.61
C MET A 72 -3.31 -1.20 14.56
N PHE A 73 -3.28 -1.95 13.45
CA PHE A 73 -2.42 -3.12 13.30
C PHE A 73 -0.99 -2.75 12.87
N ALA A 74 -0.82 -1.61 12.19
CA ALA A 74 0.47 -1.16 11.66
C ALA A 74 1.34 -0.37 12.67
N VAL A 75 0.88 -0.15 13.91
CA VAL A 75 1.54 0.66 14.96
C VAL A 75 1.95 -0.23 16.14
#